data_AF-A0A0M0FZ71-F1
#
_entry.id   AF-A0A0M0FZ71-F1
#
_cell.length_a   1.000
_cell.length_b   1.000
_cell.length_c   1.000
_cell.angle_alpha   90.00
_cell.angle_beta   90.00
_cell.angle_gamma   90.00
#
_symmetry.space_group_name_H-M   'P 1'
#
loop_
_entity.id
_entity.type
_entity.pdbx_description
1 polymer ?
#
loop_
_entity_poly.entity_id
_entity_poly.type
_entity_poly.pdbx_seq_one_letter_code
_entity_poly.pdbx_strand_id
1 'polypeptide(L)' 'MDGRWDKGHLKEEVIDFKVISIEEDGSNYLVTTQETFDIYDAAGDVSRKSYKTTYRITDSAGVLQVWELIETNEI' A
#
# COMPACT_ATOMS: atom_id res chain seq x y z
N MET A 1 21.48 22.36 -5.89
CA MET A 1 21.02 21.11 -6.52
C MET A 1 19.61 21.38 -6.97
N ASP A 2 19.39 21.59 -8.26
CA ASP A 2 18.10 22.03 -8.79
C ASP A 2 17.54 20.90 -9.65
N GLY A 3 16.78 20.01 -9.00
CA GLY A 3 16.10 18.90 -9.65
C GLY A 3 14.89 19.44 -10.38
N ARG A 4 15.03 19.71 -11.67
CA ARG A 4 13.89 19.93 -12.57
C ARG A 4 13.05 18.65 -12.57
N TRP A 5 11.93 18.67 -11.83
CA TRP A 5 10.90 17.66 -11.94
C TRP A 5 10.22 17.85 -13.29
N ASP A 6 10.34 16.83 -14.15
CA ASP A 6 9.70 16.81 -15.45
C ASP A 6 8.17 16.82 -15.28
N LYS A 7 7.50 17.58 -16.13
CA LYS A 7 6.05 17.84 -16.10
C LYS A 7 5.27 16.52 -16.26
N GLY A 8 4.70 16.00 -15.18
CA GLY A 8 3.65 14.97 -15.24
C GLY A 8 3.77 13.76 -14.31
N HIS A 9 4.72 13.75 -13.37
CA HIS A 9 4.88 12.60 -12.48
C HIS A 9 4.15 12.80 -11.15
N LEU A 10 3.12 11.98 -10.92
CA LEU A 10 2.61 11.73 -9.56
C LEU A 10 3.72 11.03 -8.78
N LYS A 11 4.09 11.58 -7.62
CA LYS A 11 5.02 10.95 -6.69
C LYS A 11 4.25 10.55 -5.45
N GLU A 12 4.49 9.34 -4.98
CA GLU A 12 3.88 8.82 -3.76
C GLU A 12 4.99 8.52 -2.76
N GLU A 13 4.86 9.02 -1.54
CA GLU A 13 5.75 8.71 -0.42
C GLU A 13 4.99 7.96 0.66
N VAL A 14 5.54 6.84 1.13
CA VAL A 14 4.98 6.08 2.25
C VAL A 14 5.32 6.81 3.55
N ILE A 15 4.28 7.25 4.27
CA ILE A 15 4.42 7.95 5.55
C ILE A 15 4.28 6.98 6.72
N ASP A 16 3.31 6.07 6.64
CA ASP A 16 3.09 5.04 7.65
C ASP A 16 2.60 3.76 6.98
N PHE A 17 2.97 2.63 7.56
CA PHE A 17 2.52 1.32 7.11
C PHE A 17 2.45 0.39 8.31
N LYS A 18 1.26 -0.17 8.57
CA LYS A 18 1.04 -1.11 9.67
C LYS A 18 0.18 -2.28 9.24
N VAL A 19 0.55 -3.46 9.71
CA VAL A 19 -0.34 -4.63 9.70
C VAL A 19 -1.29 -4.49 10.88
N ILE A 20 -2.60 -4.54 10.63
CA ILE A 20 -3.64 -4.36 11.65
C ILE A 20 -4.43 -5.63 11.93
N SER A 21 -4.46 -6.59 11.01
CA SER A 21 -4.94 -7.95 11.30
C SER A 21 -4.25 -8.99 10.41
N ILE A 22 -4.15 -10.21 10.93
CA ILE A 22 -3.76 -11.42 10.21
C ILE A 22 -4.76 -12.49 10.61
N GLU A 23 -5.44 -13.08 9.63
CA GLU A 23 -6.45 -14.13 9.82
C GLU A 23 -6.08 -15.34 8.97
N GLU A 24 -6.29 -16.55 9.50
CA GLU A 24 -6.10 -17.79 8.74
C GLU A 24 -7.28 -18.00 7.79
N ASP A 25 -7.00 -18.32 6.52
CA ASP A 25 -7.98 -18.64 5.49
C ASP A 25 -7.56 -19.90 4.73
N GLY A 26 -7.87 -21.06 5.32
CA GLY A 26 -7.45 -22.36 4.82
C GLY A 26 -5.92 -22.53 4.88
N SER A 27 -5.28 -22.71 3.72
CA SER A 27 -3.82 -22.75 3.60
C SER A 27 -3.18 -21.38 3.37
N ASN A 28 -3.98 -20.32 3.40
CA ASN A 28 -3.56 -18.94 3.15
C ASN A 28 -3.79 -18.07 4.38
N TYR A 29 -3.39 -16.82 4.27
CA TYR A 29 -3.64 -15.78 5.26
C TYR A 29 -4.37 -14.61 4.61
N LEU A 30 -5.31 -14.02 5.32
CA LEU A 30 -5.83 -12.69 5.02
C LEU A 30 -5.11 -11.68 5.90
N VAL A 31 -4.35 -10.79 5.27
CA VAL A 31 -3.56 -9.77 5.98
C VAL A 31 -4.16 -8.42 5.65
N THR A 32 -4.65 -7.74 6.69
CA THR A 32 -5.16 -6.38 6.56
C THR A 32 -4.11 -5.41 7.04
N THR A 33 -3.85 -4.41 6.21
CA THR A 33 -2.92 -3.33 6.48
C THR A 33 -3.65 -2.00 6.51
N GLN A 34 -3.04 -1.03 7.17
CA GLN A 34 -3.41 0.37 7.05
C GLN A 34 -2.17 1.12 6.61
N GLU A 35 -2.29 1.83 5.50
CA GLU A 35 -1.22 2.53 4.82
C GLU A 35 -1.54 4.02 4.76
N THR A 36 -0.54 4.89 4.95
CA THR A 36 -0.69 6.33 4.75
C THR A 36 0.37 6.82 3.78
N PHE A 37 -0.06 7.57 2.76
CA PHE A 37 0.80 8.11 1.72
C PHE A 37 0.63 9.63 1.61
N ASP A 38 1.73 10.30 1.28
CA ASP A 38 1.69 11.65 0.71
C ASP A 38 1.78 11.53 -0.81
N ILE A 39 0.74 12.00 -1.49
CA ILE A 39 0.63 12.02 -2.94
C ILE A 39 0.90 13.44 -3.42
N TYR A 40 1.98 13.60 -4.16
CA TYR A 40 2.40 14.87 -4.74
C TYR A 40 1.90 14.95 -6.17
N ASP A 41 1.14 15.99 -6.49
CA ASP A 41 0.72 16.23 -7.86
C ASP A 41 1.81 16.92 -8.69
N ALA A 42 1.53 17.13 -9.98
CA ALA A 42 2.48 17.76 -10.89
C ALA A 42 2.75 19.25 -10.58
N ALA A 43 1.89 19.90 -9.77
CA ALA A 43 2.11 21.25 -9.26
C ALA A 43 2.96 21.26 -7.97
N GLY A 44 3.16 20.09 -7.36
CA GLY A 44 3.85 19.92 -6.09
C GLY A 44 2.93 20.02 -4.87
N ASP A 45 1.61 20.12 -5.09
CA ASP A 45 0.63 20.10 -4.01
C ASP A 45 0.56 18.68 -3.41
N VAL A 46 0.41 18.61 -2.09
CA VAL A 46 0.42 17.35 -1.34
C VAL A 46 -0.97 17.00 -0.86
N SER A 47 -1.42 15.80 -1.20
CA SER A 47 -2.61 15.18 -0.62
C SER A 47 -2.20 13.98 0.24
N ARG A 48 -2.47 14.05 1.54
CA ARG A 48 -2.29 12.91 2.44
C ARG A 48 -3.50 12.00 2.40
N LYS A 49 -3.27 10.72 2.11
CA LYS A 49 -4.33 9.71 2.02
C LYS A 49 -4.01 8.50 2.86
N SER A 50 -5.04 7.91 3.45
CA SER A 50 -4.92 6.65 4.18
C SER A 50 -5.80 5.60 3.54
N TYR A 51 -5.26 4.38 3.48
CA TYR A 51 -5.94 3.23 2.92
C TYR A 51 -5.98 2.11 3.95
N LYS A 52 -7.02 1.31 3.89
CA LYS A 52 -7.11 0.00 4.51
C LYS A 52 -7.17 -1.03 3.39
N THR A 53 -6.18 -1.90 3.33
CA THR A 53 -6.03 -2.87 2.26
C THR A 53 -5.91 -4.28 2.81
N THR A 54 -6.70 -5.20 2.26
CA THR A 54 -6.70 -6.62 2.64
C THR A 54 -6.10 -7.43 1.49
N TYR A 55 -5.05 -8.19 1.80
CA TYR A 55 -4.37 -9.07 0.86
C TYR A 55 -4.57 -10.53 1.25
N ARG A 56 -4.69 -11.42 0.27
CA ARG A 56 -4.49 -12.85 0.45
C ARG A 56 -3.01 -13.16 0.28
N ILE A 57 -2.40 -13.74 1.29
CA ILE A 57 -1.01 -14.22 1.28
C ILE A 57 -1.02 -15.74 1.26
N THR A 58 -0.25 -16.34 0.35
CA THR A 58 -0.08 -17.79 0.25
C THR A 58 1.34 -18.17 0.66
N ASP A 59 1.50 -19.35 1.27
CA ASP A 59 2.81 -19.96 1.46
C ASP A 59 3.09 -20.91 0.28
N SER A 60 4.13 -20.59 -0.48
CA SER A 60 4.64 -21.46 -1.54
C SER A 60 6.06 -21.87 -1.20
N ALA A 61 6.23 -23.14 -0.79
CA ALA A 61 7.51 -23.74 -0.44
C ALA A 61 8.29 -22.99 0.67
N GLY A 62 7.58 -22.49 1.69
CA GLY A 62 8.15 -21.76 2.83
C GLY A 62 8.37 -20.28 2.57
N VAL A 63 7.83 -19.75 1.45
CA VAL A 63 7.92 -18.35 1.08
C VAL A 63 6.52 -17.75 1.06
N LEU A 64 6.29 -16.74 1.90
CA LEU A 64 5.06 -15.98 1.93
C LEU A 64 5.02 -15.01 0.74
N GLN A 65 3.95 -15.08 -0.04
CA GLN A 65 3.75 -14.26 -1.23
C GLN A 65 2.36 -13.65 -1.22
N VAL A 66 2.26 -12.37 -1.58
CA VAL A 66 0.96 -11.76 -1.89
C VAL A 66 0.42 -12.44 -3.14
N TRP A 67 -0.71 -13.11 -2.99
CA TRP A 67 -1.40 -13.81 -4.08
C TRP A 67 -2.47 -12.93 -4.72
N GLU A 68 -3.23 -12.21 -3.90
CA GLU A 68 -4.40 -11.45 -4.36
C GLU A 68 -4.60 -10.21 -3.49
N LEU A 69 -4.98 -9.08 -4.12
CA LEU A 69 -5.57 -7.94 -3.43
C LEU A 69 -7.07 -8.18 -3.36
N ILE A 70 -7.61 -8.33 -2.15
CA ILE A 70 -9.04 -8.59 -1.92
C ILE A 70 -9.83 -7.29 -2.00
N GLU A 71 -9.39 -6.27 -1.27
CA GLU A 71 -10.01 -4.95 -1.27
C GLU A 71 -9.04 -3.87 -0.80
N THR A 72 -9.30 -2.64 -1.26
CA THR A 72 -8.68 -1.40 -0.80
C THR A 72 -9.79 -0.38 -0.58
N ASN A 73 -9.78 0.29 0.57
CA ASN A 73 -10.70 1.38 0.88
C ASN A 73 -9.92 2.59 1.41
N GLU A 74 -10.23 3.80 0.93
CA GLU A 74 -9.74 5.05 1.52
C GLU A 74 -10.47 5.29 2.86
N ILE A 75 -9.75 5.69 3.92
CA ILE A 75 -10.28 5.84 5.30
C ILE A 75 -9.92 7.19 5.93
#